data_AF-A0A653WWL1-F1
#
_entry.id   AF-A0A653WWL1-F1
#
_cell.length_a   1.000
_cell.length_b   1.000
_cell.length_c   1.000
_cell.angle_alpha   90.00
_cell.angle_beta   90.00
_cell.angle_gamma   90.00
#
_symmetry.space_group_name_H-M   'P 1'
#
loop_
_entity.id
_entity.type
_entity.pdbx_description
1 polymer ?
#
loop_
_entity_poly.entity_id
_entity_poly.type
_entity_poly.pdbx_seq_one_letter_code
_entity_poly.pdbx_strand_id
1 'polypeptide(L)'
;MSHHAIYDSMQDNCADILTPVCPFCGQQGWITVPQTGADALMDGQPVQDALPEVDHRLREQITSGIHPRCFPGAEFGDGIDPDLIRGH
;
A
#
# COMPACT_ATOMS: atom_id res chain seq x y z
N MET A 1 11.15 8.71 -2.21
CA MET A 1 10.38 9.33 -3.30
C MET A 1 9.24 8.40 -3.60
N SER A 2 8.00 8.85 -3.43
CA SER A 2 6.81 8.01 -3.56
C SER A 2 6.65 7.58 -5.03
N HIS A 3 6.67 6.27 -5.30
CA HIS A 3 6.57 5.70 -6.66
C HIS A 3 5.11 5.58 -7.17
N HIS A 4 4.18 6.28 -6.54
CA HIS A 4 2.73 6.17 -6.72
C HIS A 4 2.19 7.53 -7.12
N ALA A 5 1.20 7.57 -8.01
CA ALA A 5 0.50 8.79 -8.38
C ALA A 5 -0.92 8.76 -7.79
N ILE A 6 -1.39 9.91 -7.32
CA ILE A 6 -2.71 10.07 -6.68
C ILE A 6 -3.58 10.94 -7.59
N TYR A 7 -4.83 10.51 -7.79
CA TYR A 7 -5.81 11.16 -8.65
C TYR A 7 -7.12 11.36 -7.87
N ASP A 8 -7.83 12.45 -8.14
CA ASP A 8 -9.21 12.61 -7.64
C ASP A 8 -10.10 11.53 -8.26
N SER A 9 -10.79 10.76 -7.41
CA SER A 9 -11.73 9.75 -7.89
C SER A 9 -13.06 10.41 -8.29
N MET A 10 -13.85 9.74 -9.13
CA MET A 10 -15.22 10.16 -9.41
C MET A 10 -16.18 9.89 -8.24
N GLN A 11 -15.70 9.25 -7.17
CA GLN A 11 -16.45 8.96 -5.95
C GLN A 11 -16.24 10.08 -4.93
N ASP A 12 -17.31 10.45 -4.24
CA ASP A 12 -17.27 11.49 -3.21
C ASP A 12 -16.29 11.12 -2.08
N ASN A 13 -15.38 12.05 -1.76
CA ASN A 13 -14.37 11.92 -0.71
C ASN A 13 -13.40 10.74 -0.87
N CYS A 14 -13.12 10.34 -2.12
CA CYS A 14 -12.17 9.29 -2.44
C CYS A 14 -11.13 9.77 -3.46
N ALA A 15 -9.94 9.19 -3.38
CA ALA A 15 -8.87 9.34 -4.35
C ALA A 15 -8.42 7.97 -4.85
N ASP A 16 -7.98 7.91 -6.11
CA ASP A 16 -7.43 6.71 -6.72
C ASP A 16 -5.91 6.79 -6.78
N ILE A 17 -5.24 5.77 -6.23
CA ILE A 17 -3.80 5.62 -6.25
C ILE A 17 -3.42 4.68 -7.39
N LEU A 18 -2.69 5.20 -8.37
CA LEU A 18 -1.97 4.40 -9.36
C LEU A 18 -0.68 3.87 -8.72
N THR A 19 -0.60 2.55 -8.61
CA THR A 19 0.57 1.87 -8.06
C THR A 19 1.66 1.69 -9.11
N PRO A 20 2.94 1.63 -8.73
CA PRO A 20 4.03 1.34 -9.64
C PRO A 20 3.82 -0.03 -10.29
N VAL A 21 4.55 -0.23 -11.39
CA VAL A 21 4.45 -1.44 -12.20
C VAL A 21 4.83 -2.65 -11.35
N CYS A 22 3.92 -3.63 -11.30
CA CYS A 22 4.18 -4.90 -10.65
C CYS A 22 5.34 -5.62 -11.36
N PRO A 23 6.44 -5.97 -10.67
CA PRO A 23 7.59 -6.63 -11.29
C PRO A 23 7.28 -8.06 -11.78
N PHE A 24 6.20 -8.67 -11.31
CA PHE A 24 5.82 -10.04 -11.66
C PHE A 24 4.96 -10.14 -12.93
N CYS A 25 4.06 -9.18 -13.15
CA CYS A 25 3.14 -9.23 -14.30
C CYS A 25 3.29 -8.04 -15.27
N GLY A 26 4.13 -7.06 -14.94
CA GLY A 26 4.39 -5.88 -15.77
C GLY A 26 3.22 -4.90 -15.89
N GLN A 27 2.16 -5.07 -15.08
CA GLN A 27 0.98 -4.21 -15.09
C GLN A 27 1.00 -3.28 -13.87
N GLN A 28 0.48 -2.06 -14.02
CA GLN A 28 0.17 -1.18 -12.90
C GLN A 28 -1.16 -1.59 -12.26
N GLY A 29 -1.37 -1.18 -11.01
CA GLY A 29 -2.60 -1.40 -10.26
C GLY A 29 -3.24 -0.09 -9.83
N TRP A 30 -4.51 -0.17 -9.43
CA TRP A 30 -5.29 0.96 -8.92
C TRP A 30 -5.91 0.61 -7.59
N ILE A 31 -5.84 1.53 -6.62
CA ILE A 31 -6.46 1.37 -5.30
C ILE A 31 -7.19 2.65 -4.96
N THR A 32 -8.50 2.54 -4.71
CA THR A 32 -9.33 3.64 -4.21
C THR A 32 -9.19 3.73 -2.70
N VAL A 33 -8.92 4.93 -2.19
CA VAL A 33 -8.77 5.23 -0.75
C VAL A 33 -9.57 6.48 -0.37
N PRO A 34 -9.88 6.68 0.92
CA PRO A 34 -10.44 7.95 1.38
C PRO A 34 -9.51 9.13 1.06
N GLN A 35 -10.09 10.27 0.69
CA GLN A 35 -9.34 11.49 0.36
C GLN A 35 -8.38 11.89 1.48
N THR A 36 -8.81 11.79 2.73
CA THR A 36 -7.97 12.13 3.91
C THR A 36 -6.72 11.27 4.01
N GLY A 37 -6.79 9.99 3.63
CA GLY A 37 -5.63 9.11 3.60
C GLY A 37 -4.70 9.43 2.42
N ALA A 38 -5.26 9.80 1.28
CA ALA A 38 -4.47 10.27 0.13
C ALA A 38 -3.74 11.58 0.45
N ASP A 39 -4.39 12.53 1.12
CA ASP A 39 -3.77 13.79 1.55
C ASP A 39 -2.60 13.53 2.50
N ALA A 40 -2.77 12.63 3.47
CA ALA A 40 -1.70 12.23 4.38
C ALA A 40 -0.49 11.59 3.65
N LEU A 41 -0.73 10.77 2.62
CA LEU A 41 0.33 10.23 1.78
C LEU A 41 1.07 11.32 0.99
N MET A 42 0.36 12.33 0.50
CA MET A 42 0.97 13.49 -0.18
C MET A 42 1.83 14.32 0.78
N ASP A 43 1.43 14.43 2.05
CA ASP A 43 2.19 15.06 3.12
C ASP A 43 3.41 14.22 3.58
N GLY A 44 3.57 13.02 3.02
CA GLY A 44 4.71 12.15 3.28
C GLY A 44 4.55 11.24 4.50
N GLN A 45 3.33 11.06 5.01
CA GLN A 45 3.10 10.03 6.03
C GLN A 45 3.39 8.62 5.47
N PRO A 46 3.89 7.70 6.31
CA PRO A 46 4.00 6.30 5.94
C PRO A 46 2.63 5.70 5.60
N VAL A 47 2.60 4.78 4.62
CA VAL A 47 1.35 4.16 4.14
C VAL A 47 0.56 3.46 5.25
N GLN A 48 1.25 2.91 6.25
CA GLN A 48 0.61 2.26 7.39
C GLN A 48 -0.10 3.23 8.33
N ASP A 49 0.35 4.48 8.39
CA ASP A 49 -0.23 5.52 9.25
C ASP A 49 -1.31 6.30 8.51
N ALA A 50 -1.11 6.55 7.21
CA ALA A 50 -2.07 7.24 6.35
C ALA A 50 -3.29 6.38 6.00
N LEU A 51 -3.10 5.05 5.88
CA LEU A 51 -4.15 4.11 5.47
C LEU A 51 -4.23 2.90 6.42
N PRO A 52 -4.45 3.09 7.73
CA PRO A 52 -4.38 2.01 8.71
C PRO A 52 -5.45 0.93 8.50
N GLU A 53 -6.59 1.29 7.91
CA GLU A 53 -7.70 0.37 7.63
C GLU A 53 -7.55 -0.40 6.31
N VAL A 54 -6.63 0.02 5.44
CA VAL A 54 -6.36 -0.70 4.19
C VAL A 54 -5.57 -1.96 4.50
N ASP A 55 -6.00 -3.08 3.92
CA ASP A 55 -5.32 -4.37 4.12
C ASP A 55 -3.83 -4.27 3.82
N HIS A 56 -3.02 -4.98 4.61
CA HIS A 56 -1.57 -4.98 4.51
C HIS A 56 -1.07 -5.30 3.08
N ARG A 57 -1.74 -6.21 2.34
CA ARG A 57 -1.37 -6.51 0.95
C ARG A 57 -1.64 -5.36 0.00
N LEU A 58 -2.71 -4.61 0.23
CA LEU A 58 -3.03 -3.45 -0.60
C LEU A 58 -2.08 -2.30 -0.27
N ARG A 59 -1.73 -2.07 1.00
CA ARG A 59 -0.67 -1.11 1.38
C ARG A 59 0.69 -1.46 0.78
N GLU A 60 1.01 -2.74 0.73
CA GLU A 60 2.22 -3.23 0.06
C GLU A 60 2.17 -2.98 -1.45
N GLN A 61 1.02 -3.18 -2.10
CA GLN A 61 0.85 -2.79 -3.51
C GLN A 61 1.05 -1.27 -3.69
N ILE A 62 0.60 -0.44 -2.74
CA ILE A 62 0.87 1.02 -2.65
C ILE A 62 2.32 1.33 -2.21
N THR A 63 3.21 0.35 -2.06
CA THR A 63 4.62 0.62 -1.75
C THR A 63 5.55 0.06 -2.80
N SER A 64 5.37 -1.20 -3.16
CA SER A 64 6.23 -1.93 -4.09
C SER A 64 5.62 -2.16 -5.47
N GLY A 65 4.31 -1.92 -5.63
CA GLY A 65 3.58 -2.24 -6.85
C GLY A 65 3.22 -3.73 -6.99
N ILE A 66 3.58 -4.58 -6.03
CA ILE A 66 3.33 -6.02 -6.10
C ILE A 66 1.83 -6.28 -5.90
N HIS A 67 1.16 -6.77 -6.94
CA HIS A 67 -0.24 -7.19 -6.82
C HIS A 67 -0.38 -8.38 -5.84
N PRO A 68 -1.40 -8.40 -4.97
CA PRO A 68 -1.67 -9.51 -4.06
C PRO A 68 -1.73 -10.88 -4.75
N ARG A 69 -2.33 -10.93 -5.96
CA ARG A 69 -2.43 -12.15 -6.77
C ARG A 69 -1.12 -12.61 -7.40
N CYS A 70 -0.16 -11.69 -7.59
CA CYS A 70 1.09 -11.98 -8.30
C CYS A 70 2.17 -12.53 -7.37
N PHE A 71 2.06 -12.27 -6.06
CA PHE A 71 2.96 -12.82 -5.06
C PHE A 71 2.18 -13.33 -3.84
N PRO A 72 1.38 -14.40 -4.02
CA PRO A 72 0.49 -14.91 -2.96
C PRO A 72 1.25 -15.45 -1.74
N GLY A 73 2.51 -15.88 -1.93
CA GLY A 73 3.36 -16.44 -0.87
C GLY A 73 4.30 -15.43 -0.18
N ALA A 74 4.20 -14.13 -0.47
CA ALA A 74 4.94 -13.15 0.33
C ALA A 74 4.45 -13.19 1.77
N GLU A 75 5.34 -13.24 2.74
CA GLU A 75 5.00 -12.95 4.13
C GLU A 75 5.26 -11.46 4.35
N PHE A 76 4.25 -10.63 4.10
CA PHE A 76 4.33 -9.19 4.39
C PHE A 76 4.00 -8.96 5.86
N GLY A 77 4.98 -9.26 6.71
CA GLY A 77 5.06 -8.88 8.13
C GLY A 77 3.77 -9.03 8.94
N ASP A 78 3.52 -10.22 9.48
CA ASP A 78 2.51 -10.45 10.54
C ASP A 78 2.94 -9.89 11.92
N GLY A 79 3.84 -8.89 11.94
CA GLY A 79 4.60 -8.49 13.11
C GLY A 79 5.86 -9.34 13.28
N ILE A 80 6.88 -8.77 13.92
CA ILE A 80 8.03 -9.56 14.37
C ILE A 80 7.50 -10.55 15.40
N ASP A 81 7.74 -11.84 15.19
CA ASP A 81 7.47 -12.87 16.21
C ASP A 81 8.07 -12.40 17.55
N PRO A 82 7.27 -12.21 18.61
CA PRO A 82 7.77 -11.73 19.88
C PRO A 82 8.85 -12.63 20.49
N ASP A 83 8.93 -13.91 20.07
CA ASP A 83 9.99 -14.83 20.48
C ASP A 83 11.33 -14.55 19.77
N LEU A 84 11.33 -13.87 18.61
CA LEU A 84 12.56 -13.37 17.97
C LEU A 84 13.13 -12.12 18.65
N ILE A 85 12.35 -11.45 19.51
CA ILE A 85 12.79 -10.29 20.30
C ILE A 85 13.46 -10.74 21.61
N ARG A 86 13.11 -11.94 22.11
CA ARG A 86 13.70 -12.53 23.31
C ARG A 86 14.84 -13.48 22.93
N GLY A 87 15.92 -12.90 22.42
CA GLY A 87 17.19 -13.62 22.26
C GLY A 87 17.62 -14.29 23.57
N HIS A 88 18.12 -15.52 23.43
CA HIS A 88 18.84 -16.28 24.45
C HIS A 88 19.95 -15.50 25.14
#